data_AF-A0A3B9TTG5-F1
#
_entry.id   AF-A0A3B9TTG5-F1
#
_cell.length_a   1.000
_cell.length_b   1.000
_cell.length_c   1.000
_cell.angle_alpha   90.00
_cell.angle_beta   90.00
_cell.angle_gamma   90.00
#
_symmetry.space_group_name_H-M   'P 1'
#
loop_
_entity.id
_entity.type
_entity.pdbx_description
1 polymer ?
#
loop_
_entity_poly.entity_id
_entity_poly.type
_entity_poly.pdbx_seq_one_letter_code
_entity_poly.pdbx_strand_id
1 'polypeptide(L)'
;MTITETELAEARAAWGNGLVAISTAYDDDGIEAARAVAYDLLDGLYGFEFGPILFKPTLSGGAQTFRTDKQGTLSYFIGHNPDYPQDTGFGLKSWR
;
A
#
# COMPACT_ATOMS: atom_id res chain seq x y z
N MET A 1 17.00 12.96 -15.12
CA MET A 1 15.70 13.57 -14.81
C MET A 1 15.79 14.09 -13.39
N THR A 2 15.35 15.32 -13.14
CA THR A 2 15.40 15.94 -11.81
C THR A 2 14.00 15.90 -11.23
N ILE A 3 13.83 15.33 -10.04
CA ILE A 3 12.56 15.35 -9.31
C ILE A 3 12.36 16.75 -8.73
N THR A 4 11.19 17.33 -8.94
CA THR A 4 10.79 18.67 -8.49
C THR A 4 10.01 18.62 -7.16
N GLU A 5 9.93 19.74 -6.45
CA GLU A 5 9.12 19.87 -5.23
C GLU A 5 7.62 19.64 -5.49
N THR A 6 7.13 20.04 -6.67
CA THR A 6 5.75 19.80 -7.09
C THR A 6 5.48 18.30 -7.25
N GLU A 7 6.32 17.56 -7.96
CA GLU A 7 6.19 16.11 -8.10
C GLU A 7 6.25 15.40 -6.73
N LEU A 8 7.12 15.85 -5.83
CA LEU A 8 7.16 15.34 -4.46
C LEU A 8 5.85 15.62 -3.70
N ALA A 9 5.27 16.81 -3.83
CA ALA A 9 4.02 17.17 -3.18
C ALA A 9 2.84 16.34 -3.71
N GLU A 10 2.78 16.16 -5.03
CA GLU A 10 1.77 15.34 -5.70
C GLU A 10 1.86 13.87 -5.28
N ALA A 11 3.06 13.30 -5.25
CA ALA A 11 3.27 11.91 -4.81
C ALA A 11 2.84 11.69 -3.35
N ARG A 12 3.15 12.64 -2.45
CA ARG A 12 2.74 12.58 -1.04
C ARG A 12 1.21 12.67 -0.89
N ALA A 13 0.58 13.59 -1.62
CA ALA A 13 -0.87 13.74 -1.62
C ALA A 13 -1.57 12.50 -2.17
N ALA A 14 -1.07 11.95 -3.29
CA ALA A 14 -1.60 10.73 -3.88
C ALA A 14 -1.53 9.53 -2.93
N TRP A 15 -0.40 9.37 -2.22
CA TRP A 15 -0.25 8.31 -1.23
C TRP A 15 -1.25 8.45 -0.06
N GLY A 16 -1.38 9.66 0.49
CA GLY A 16 -2.31 9.94 1.58
C GLY A 16 -3.78 9.75 1.18
N ASN A 17 -4.16 10.29 0.03
CA ASN A 17 -5.52 10.14 -0.52
C ASN A 17 -5.84 8.67 -0.81
N GLY A 18 -4.89 7.93 -1.36
CA GLY A 18 -5.04 6.51 -1.62
C GLY A 18 -5.24 5.69 -0.33
N LEU A 19 -4.53 6.02 0.75
CA LEU A 19 -4.73 5.39 2.05
C LEU A 19 -6.16 5.63 2.59
N VAL A 20 -6.65 6.86 2.49
CA VAL A 20 -8.04 7.21 2.89
C VAL A 20 -9.06 6.50 2.00
N ALA A 21 -8.79 6.37 0.70
CA ALA A 21 -9.65 5.66 -0.23
C ALA A 21 -9.77 4.17 0.11
N ILE A 22 -8.66 3.50 0.45
CA ILE A 22 -8.68 2.09 0.92
C ILE A 22 -9.54 1.96 2.17
N SER A 23 -9.34 2.86 3.16
CA SER A 23 -10.14 2.86 4.38
C SER A 23 -11.63 3.06 4.11
N THR A 24 -11.97 4.02 3.26
CA THR A 24 -13.37 4.33 2.91
C THR A 24 -14.03 3.15 2.20
N ALA A 25 -13.36 2.57 1.19
CA ALA A 25 -13.86 1.40 0.49
C ALA A 25 -14.05 0.18 1.42
N TYR A 26 -13.16 0.01 2.40
CA TYR A 26 -13.32 -1.05 3.39
C TYR A 26 -14.53 -0.81 4.31
N ASP A 27 -14.66 0.41 4.84
CA ASP A 27 -15.74 0.77 5.76
C ASP A 27 -17.11 0.68 5.08
N ASP A 28 -17.20 1.04 3.79
CA ASP A 28 -18.46 1.10 3.04
C ASP A 28 -18.83 -0.24 2.38
N ASP A 29 -17.86 -0.91 1.74
CA ASP A 29 -18.11 -2.05 0.83
C ASP A 29 -17.28 -3.31 1.18
N GLY A 30 -16.44 -3.25 2.22
CA GLY A 30 -15.68 -4.40 2.72
C GLY A 30 -14.40 -4.72 1.95
N ILE A 31 -13.86 -5.92 2.21
CA ILE A 31 -12.47 -6.28 1.86
C ILE A 31 -12.21 -6.37 0.34
N GLU A 32 -13.19 -6.79 -0.46
CA GLU A 32 -13.00 -6.90 -1.92
C GLU A 32 -12.87 -5.51 -2.57
N ALA A 33 -13.68 -4.54 -2.14
CA ALA A 33 -13.59 -3.16 -2.60
C ALA A 33 -12.26 -2.52 -2.17
N ALA A 34 -11.88 -2.68 -0.90
CA ALA A 34 -10.59 -2.22 -0.40
C ALA A 34 -9.41 -2.84 -1.17
N ARG A 35 -9.49 -4.12 -1.53
CA ARG A 35 -8.47 -4.81 -2.32
C ARG A 35 -8.33 -4.21 -3.71
N ALA A 36 -9.44 -3.94 -4.41
CA ALA A 36 -9.39 -3.31 -5.73
C ALA A 36 -8.71 -1.93 -5.67
N VAL A 37 -9.11 -1.08 -4.73
CA VAL A 37 -8.52 0.26 -4.54
C VAL A 37 -7.04 0.17 -4.17
N ALA A 38 -6.66 -0.75 -3.28
CA ALA A 38 -5.27 -0.96 -2.92
C ALA A 38 -4.42 -1.44 -4.11
N TYR A 39 -4.97 -2.32 -4.96
CA TYR A 39 -4.29 -2.79 -6.17
C TYR A 39 -3.97 -1.64 -7.12
N ASP A 40 -4.94 -0.76 -7.38
CA ASP A 40 -4.78 0.39 -8.27
C ASP A 40 -3.78 1.41 -7.71
N LEU A 41 -3.83 1.67 -6.39
CA LEU A 41 -2.84 2.48 -5.69
C LEU A 41 -1.43 1.94 -5.89
N LEU A 42 -1.27 0.62 -5.74
CA LEU A 42 0.03 -0.03 -5.91
C LEU A 42 0.56 0.06 -7.34
N ASP A 43 -0.28 -0.09 -8.35
CA ASP A 43 0.14 0.09 -9.75
C ASP A 43 0.52 1.54 -10.06
N GLY A 44 -0.18 2.52 -9.47
CA GLY A 44 0.09 3.94 -9.73
C GLY A 44 1.31 4.50 -9.00
N LEU A 45 1.62 4.01 -7.80
CA LEU A 45 2.61 4.63 -6.92
C LEU A 45 3.91 3.83 -6.75
N TYR A 46 3.94 2.57 -7.16
CA TYR A 46 5.11 1.70 -6.97
C TYR A 46 5.58 1.13 -8.28
N GLY A 47 6.88 1.30 -8.55
CA GLY A 47 7.52 0.90 -9.80
C GLY A 47 7.78 -0.61 -9.92
N PHE A 48 6.80 -1.47 -9.65
CA PHE A 48 6.94 -2.93 -9.77
C PHE A 48 7.30 -3.38 -11.20
N GLU A 49 6.92 -2.59 -12.20
CA GLU A 49 7.27 -2.79 -13.61
C GLU A 49 8.77 -2.65 -13.91
N PHE A 50 9.52 -1.95 -13.05
CA PHE A 50 10.97 -1.77 -13.17
C PHE A 50 11.77 -2.85 -12.43
N GLY A 51 11.10 -3.81 -11.79
CA GLY A 51 11.70 -4.93 -11.06
C GLY A 51 11.38 -4.91 -9.56
N PRO A 52 12.09 -5.74 -8.76
CA PRO A 52 11.88 -5.81 -7.33
C PRO A 52 12.13 -4.48 -6.62
N ILE A 53 11.26 -4.13 -5.68
CA ILE A 53 11.40 -2.92 -4.86
C ILE A 53 11.90 -3.26 -3.45
N LEU A 54 12.18 -2.24 -2.63
CA LEU A 54 12.48 -2.40 -1.21
C LEU A 54 11.41 -1.66 -0.38
N PHE A 55 10.17 -2.13 -0.46
CA PHE A 55 9.11 -1.57 0.36
C PHE A 55 9.28 -2.03 1.81
N LYS A 56 9.39 -1.07 2.75
CA LYS A 56 9.52 -1.37 4.18
C LYS A 56 8.25 -0.97 4.92
N PRO A 57 7.37 -1.92 5.28
CA PRO A 57 6.23 -1.65 6.15
C PRO A 57 6.63 -0.93 7.45
N THR A 58 5.67 -0.21 8.04
CA THR A 58 5.89 0.49 9.33
C THR A 58 6.00 -0.49 10.49
N LEU A 59 5.30 -1.63 10.41
CA LEU A 59 5.17 -2.64 11.47
C LEU A 59 5.68 -4.02 11.01
N SER A 60 6.91 -4.07 10.49
CA SER A 60 7.55 -5.33 10.08
C SER A 60 8.98 -5.46 10.60
N GLY A 61 9.48 -6.71 10.68
CA GLY A 61 10.83 -7.02 11.11
C GLY A 61 11.31 -8.41 10.64
N GLY A 62 12.56 -8.74 10.94
CA GLY A 62 13.17 -10.03 10.58
C GLY A 62 13.28 -10.26 9.07
N ALA A 63 13.09 -11.50 8.61
CA ALA A 63 13.11 -11.87 7.19
C ALA A 63 12.05 -11.12 6.36
N GLN A 64 11.00 -10.62 7.01
CA GLN A 64 9.91 -9.86 6.44
C GLN A 64 10.10 -8.33 6.66
N THR A 65 11.32 -7.83 6.84
CA THR A 65 11.53 -6.39 6.96
C THR A 65 11.16 -5.65 5.67
N PHE A 66 11.52 -6.23 4.52
CA PHE A 66 11.20 -5.69 3.20
C PHE A 66 10.20 -6.57 2.47
N ARG A 67 9.40 -5.94 1.61
CA ARG A 67 8.57 -6.58 0.59
C ARG A 67 9.17 -6.23 -0.76
N THR A 68 9.41 -7.24 -1.57
CA THR A 68 10.07 -7.08 -2.87
C THR A 68 9.11 -7.07 -4.04
N ASP A 69 7.85 -7.41 -3.79
CA ASP A 69 6.81 -7.53 -4.80
C ASP A 69 5.49 -6.91 -4.35
N LYS A 70 4.54 -6.92 -5.30
CA LYS A 70 3.21 -6.36 -5.11
C LYS A 70 2.40 -7.12 -4.08
N GLN A 71 2.50 -8.44 -4.00
CA GLN A 71 1.71 -9.25 -3.06
C GLN A 71 2.09 -8.95 -1.61
N GLY A 72 3.39 -8.84 -1.34
CA GLY A 72 3.91 -8.48 -0.03
C GLY A 72 3.57 -7.04 0.36
N THR A 73 3.63 -6.12 -0.60
CA THR A 73 3.27 -4.72 -0.36
C THR A 73 1.76 -4.58 -0.12
N LEU A 74 0.94 -5.29 -0.89
CA LEU A 74 -0.52 -5.33 -0.74
C LEU A 74 -0.92 -5.86 0.63
N SER A 75 -0.28 -6.93 1.08
CA SER A 75 -0.51 -7.50 2.41
C SER A 75 -0.37 -6.46 3.52
N TYR A 76 0.62 -5.57 3.45
CA TYR A 76 0.73 -4.50 4.44
C TYR A 76 -0.52 -3.59 4.48
N PHE A 77 -1.06 -3.22 3.32
CA PHE A 77 -2.22 -2.32 3.24
C PHE A 77 -3.52 -2.99 3.65
N ILE A 78 -3.79 -4.20 3.18
CA ILE A 78 -5.11 -4.84 3.35
C ILE A 78 -5.08 -6.11 4.18
N GLY A 79 -3.92 -6.60 4.63
CA GLY A 79 -3.80 -7.88 5.34
C GLY A 79 -4.24 -9.06 4.49
N HIS A 80 -4.89 -10.04 5.13
CA HIS A 80 -5.54 -11.19 4.48
C HIS A 80 -4.63 -12.03 3.56
N ASN A 81 -3.34 -12.09 3.87
CA ASN A 81 -2.37 -12.91 3.15
C ASN A 81 -1.70 -13.91 4.11
N PRO A 82 -1.86 -15.24 3.92
CA PRO A 82 -1.27 -16.25 4.80
C PRO A 82 0.26 -16.24 4.80
N ASP A 83 0.91 -15.72 3.76
CA ASP A 83 2.37 -15.58 3.69
C ASP A 83 2.88 -14.46 4.61
N TYR A 84 1.99 -13.55 5.05
CA TYR A 84 2.30 -12.40 5.88
C TYR A 84 1.30 -12.28 7.04
N PRO A 85 1.26 -13.26 7.96
CA PRO A 85 0.21 -13.37 8.98
C PRO A 85 0.23 -12.26 10.03
N GLN A 86 1.30 -11.44 10.07
CA GLN A 86 1.42 -10.30 10.98
C GLN A 86 0.84 -9.01 10.38
N ASP A 87 0.57 -8.99 9.08
CA ASP A 87 -0.01 -7.83 8.42
C ASP A 87 -1.53 -7.83 8.65
N THR A 88 -2.00 -6.91 9.50
CA THR A 88 -3.42 -6.79 9.88
C THR A 88 -4.21 -5.78 9.05
N GLY A 89 -3.61 -5.26 7.97
CA GLY A 89 -4.21 -4.27 7.09
C GLY A 89 -4.08 -2.84 7.62
N PHE A 90 -2.95 -2.19 7.35
CA PHE A 90 -2.72 -0.80 7.75
C PHE A 90 -3.76 0.17 7.15
N GLY A 91 -4.17 -0.06 5.90
CA GLY A 91 -5.17 0.73 5.19
C GLY A 91 -6.60 0.48 5.64
N LEU A 92 -6.86 -0.50 6.51
CA LEU A 92 -8.20 -0.84 6.99
C LEU A 92 -8.55 -0.12 8.32
N LYS A 93 -7.73 0.84 8.76
CA LYS A 93 -7.86 1.50 10.07
C LYS A 93 -8.72 2.76 10.06
N SER A 94 -9.71 2.82 9.18
CA SER A 94 -10.67 3.94 9.04
C SER A 94 -10.01 5.33 9.01
N TRP A 95 -8.93 5.47 8.23
CA TRP A 95 -8.25 6.76 8.00
C TRP A 95 -9.19 7.75 7.32
N ARG A 96 -9.12 9.04 7.69
CA ARG A 96 -9.93 10.16 7.14
C ARG A 96 -9.15 11.46 7.17
#